data_AF-A0A258B770-F1
#
_entry.id   AF-A0A258B770-F1
#
_cell.length_a   1.000
_cell.length_b   1.000
_cell.length_c   1.000
_cell.angle_alpha   90.00
_cell.angle_beta   90.00
_cell.angle_gamma   90.00
#
_symmetry.space_group_name_H-M   'P 1'
#
loop_
_entity.id
_entity.type
_entity.pdbx_description
1 polymer ?
#
loop_
_entity_poly.entity_id
_entity_poly.type
_entity_poly.pdbx_seq_one_letter_code
_entity_poly.pdbx_strand_id
1 'polypeptide(L)'
;ETYAVTVVATMVLAAIFFAGTPWVDRMMVLPLVICGACILTSIAGTFFVKLGKDNHIMNALYKGLIVTGILSVAALAAVVHYFIGFDTPINYAGAPQAFTGLTLFYCGLVGLAVTAGFIVVTEYYTGTGKRPVVSIAQASVTGHGTNVIQGLAVSMESTAIPALIIVFGIVGCYLLAGLFGIAIATTTMLALAGMIVALDAFGPVTDNAGGIAEMAGLDKDVRHTTDALDAVGNTTKAVTKGYAIGSAGLGALVLFAAYTSDLQYFSANAAPGSFFEGLGELTFSLSSPWVVIGLLIGGLLPYLFGGMGMTAVGRAAQSVVEEVRRQFRENPGIMQGTVKPDYGRAVDMLTKAAIREMVIPSLLPVLSPIVLFFVVYHIGGAVPAFEALGAMLLGVIVTGIFVAISMTSGGGAW
;
A
#
# COMPACT_ATOMS: atom_id res chain seq x y z
N GLU A 1 -3.40 8.63 3.92
CA GLU A 1 -3.55 7.70 5.04
C GLU A 1 -2.25 6.97 5.38
N THR A 2 -1.69 6.15 4.46
CA THR A 2 -0.44 5.39 4.68
C THR A 2 0.68 6.23 5.28
N TYR A 3 0.84 7.48 4.81
CA TYR A 3 1.79 8.43 5.37
C TYR A 3 1.60 8.66 6.88
N ALA A 4 0.37 8.98 7.30
CA ALA A 4 0.05 9.28 8.69
C ALA A 4 0.15 8.02 9.57
N VAL A 5 -0.42 6.90 9.12
CA VAL A 5 -0.44 5.65 9.88
C VAL A 5 0.97 5.14 10.16
N THR A 6 1.85 5.12 9.16
CA THR A 6 3.24 4.68 9.34
C THR A 6 4.03 5.62 10.24
N VAL A 7 3.89 6.94 10.06
CA VAL A 7 4.58 7.92 10.91
C VAL A 7 4.13 7.75 12.35
N VAL A 8 2.82 7.70 12.61
CA VAL A 8 2.26 7.49 13.96
C VAL A 8 2.70 6.15 14.55
N ALA A 9 2.73 5.07 13.77
CA ALA A 9 3.22 3.77 14.24
C ALA A 9 4.67 3.83 14.73
N THR A 10 5.55 4.49 13.96
CA THR A 10 6.95 4.72 14.35
C THR A 10 7.04 5.60 15.61
N MET A 11 6.19 6.63 15.74
CA MET A 11 6.13 7.49 16.92
C MET A 11 5.71 6.71 18.17
N VAL A 12 4.70 5.85 18.07
CA VAL A 12 4.23 5.02 19.17
C VAL A 12 5.32 4.04 19.62
N LEU A 13 5.97 3.35 18.67
CA LEU A 13 7.12 2.51 19.00
C LEU A 13 8.25 3.30 19.67
N ALA A 14 8.54 4.51 19.19
CA ALA A 14 9.53 5.36 19.82
C ALA A 14 9.15 5.70 21.27
N ALA A 15 7.89 6.06 21.52
CA ALA A 15 7.39 6.37 22.85
C ALA A 15 7.53 5.21 23.82
N ILE A 16 7.30 3.97 23.35
CA ILE A 16 7.40 2.76 24.18
C ILE A 16 8.86 2.36 24.40
N PHE A 17 9.64 2.22 23.33
CA PHE A 17 11.01 1.68 23.42
C PHE A 17 11.97 2.64 24.12
N PHE A 18 11.81 3.94 23.89
CA PHE A 18 12.70 4.94 24.47
C PHE A 18 12.11 5.57 25.75
N ALA A 19 11.00 5.05 26.28
CA ALA A 19 10.40 5.52 27.52
C ALA A 19 11.44 5.61 28.65
N GLY A 20 11.48 6.75 29.34
CA GLY A 20 12.42 7.00 30.44
C GLY A 20 13.88 7.22 30.00
N THR A 21 14.17 7.23 28.70
CA THR A 21 15.49 7.58 28.17
C THR A 21 15.54 9.04 27.69
N PRO A 22 16.73 9.69 27.64
CA PRO A 22 16.88 11.02 27.06
C PRO A 22 16.53 11.11 25.56
N TRP A 23 16.31 9.97 24.90
CA TRP A 23 16.08 9.86 23.47
C TRP A 23 14.61 9.89 23.08
N VAL A 24 13.68 9.75 24.03
CA VAL A 24 12.24 9.58 23.75
C VAL A 24 11.69 10.67 22.83
N ASP A 25 11.88 11.94 23.19
CA ASP A 25 11.35 13.07 22.42
C ASP A 25 11.95 13.12 21.01
N ARG A 26 13.26 12.86 20.88
CA ARG A 26 13.93 12.85 19.58
C ARG A 26 13.43 11.70 18.72
N MET A 27 13.33 10.49 19.26
CA MET A 27 12.91 9.32 18.48
C MET A 27 11.44 9.41 18.05
N MET A 28 10.58 10.03 18.87
CA MET A 28 9.19 10.31 18.51
C MET A 28 9.10 11.38 17.41
N VAL A 29 9.93 12.41 17.42
CA VAL A 29 9.89 13.47 16.40
C VAL A 29 10.62 13.09 15.11
N LEU A 30 11.56 12.14 15.18
CA LEU A 30 12.39 11.69 14.06
C LEU A 30 11.60 11.35 12.77
N PRO A 31 10.53 10.52 12.79
CA PRO A 31 9.81 10.21 11.55
C PRO A 31 9.17 11.44 10.91
N LEU A 32 8.69 12.40 11.70
CA LEU A 32 8.15 13.67 11.19
C LEU A 32 9.23 14.52 10.52
N VAL A 33 10.44 14.58 11.10
CA VAL A 33 11.56 15.35 10.54
C VAL A 33 12.07 14.71 9.26
N ILE A 34 12.21 13.37 9.23
CA ILE A 34 12.59 12.63 8.01
C ILE A 34 11.60 12.93 6.89
N CYS A 35 10.30 12.73 7.14
CA CYS A 35 9.31 12.92 6.10
C CYS A 35 9.16 14.40 5.71
N GLY A 36 9.28 15.33 6.66
CA GLY A 36 9.28 16.77 6.41
C GLY A 36 10.44 17.22 5.51
N ALA A 37 11.66 16.74 5.78
CA ALA A 37 12.82 17.02 4.93
C ALA A 37 12.63 16.45 3.51
N CYS A 38 12.02 15.28 3.37
CA CYS A 38 11.81 14.63 2.08
C CYS A 38 10.64 15.22 1.25
N ILE A 39 9.78 16.06 1.85
CA ILE A 39 8.84 16.87 1.07
C ILE A 39 9.62 17.85 0.18
N LEU A 40 10.68 18.47 0.70
CA LEU A 40 11.52 19.40 -0.07
C LEU A 40 12.23 18.70 -1.23
N THR A 41 12.68 17.46 -1.01
CA THR A 41 13.33 16.66 -2.06
C THR A 41 12.34 16.24 -3.14
N SER A 42 11.09 15.92 -2.77
CA SER A 42 10.00 15.66 -3.71
C SER A 42 9.69 16.88 -4.57
N ILE A 43 9.57 18.07 -3.97
CA ILE A 43 9.37 19.34 -4.71
C ILE A 43 10.56 19.60 -5.64
N ALA A 44 11.79 19.40 -5.18
CA ALA A 44 12.98 19.57 -6.02
C ALA A 44 12.96 18.59 -7.21
N GLY A 45 12.56 17.34 -6.98
CA GLY A 45 12.49 16.29 -7.99
C GLY A 45 11.53 16.58 -9.15
N THR A 46 10.42 17.28 -8.89
CA THR A 46 9.45 17.61 -9.97
C THR A 46 10.08 18.49 -11.06
N PHE A 47 11.04 19.35 -10.72
CA PHE A 47 11.74 20.19 -11.70
C PHE A 47 12.63 19.39 -12.67
N PHE A 48 12.90 18.11 -12.38
CA PHE A 48 13.69 17.22 -13.23
C PHE A 48 12.84 16.31 -14.13
N VAL A 49 11.51 16.34 -13.99
CA VAL A 49 10.57 15.68 -14.89
C VAL A 49 10.49 16.46 -16.20
N LYS A 50 11.39 16.14 -17.13
CA LYS A 50 11.48 16.79 -18.45
C LYS A 50 11.66 15.74 -19.53
N LEU A 51 10.88 15.85 -20.60
CA LEU A 51 11.01 15.01 -21.79
C LEU A 51 12.42 15.19 -22.38
N GLY A 52 13.07 14.05 -22.64
CA GLY A 52 14.35 14.00 -23.34
C GLY A 52 14.17 14.00 -24.86
N LYS A 53 15.28 13.93 -25.59
CA LYS A 53 15.29 13.89 -27.07
C LYS A 53 14.52 12.69 -27.64
N ASP A 54 14.41 11.62 -26.87
CA ASP A 54 13.80 10.37 -27.30
C ASP A 54 12.27 10.35 -27.07
N ASN A 55 11.66 11.42 -26.54
CA ASN A 55 10.23 11.55 -26.25
C ASN A 55 9.58 10.42 -25.40
N HIS A 56 10.39 9.63 -24.69
CA HIS A 56 9.91 8.57 -23.81
C HIS A 56 9.40 9.16 -22.49
N ILE A 57 8.07 9.22 -22.32
CA ILE A 57 7.40 9.83 -21.17
C ILE A 57 7.81 9.13 -19.86
N MET A 58 7.83 7.80 -19.82
CA MET A 58 8.17 7.03 -18.62
C MET A 58 9.58 7.36 -18.08
N ASN A 59 10.56 7.53 -18.99
CA ASN A 59 11.93 7.88 -18.61
C ASN A 59 12.01 9.28 -17.97
N ALA A 60 11.17 10.22 -18.40
CA ALA A 60 11.09 11.55 -17.79
C ALA A 60 10.55 11.48 -16.36
N LEU A 61 9.50 10.68 -16.15
CA LEU A 61 8.92 10.44 -14.82
C LEU A 61 9.93 9.77 -13.88
N TYR A 62 10.66 8.75 -14.36
CA TYR A 62 11.69 8.09 -13.57
C TYR A 62 12.90 8.96 -13.28
N LYS A 63 13.28 9.86 -14.18
CA LYS A 63 14.34 10.83 -13.90
C LYS A 63 13.98 11.70 -12.69
N GLY A 64 12.75 12.19 -12.60
CA GLY A 64 12.27 12.92 -11.43
C GLY A 64 12.30 12.08 -10.17
N LEU A 65 11.85 10.82 -10.25
CA LEU A 65 11.85 9.89 -9.12
C LEU A 65 13.28 9.57 -8.62
N ILE A 66 14.22 9.29 -9.53
CA ILE A 66 15.62 8.99 -9.19
C ILE A 66 16.27 10.20 -8.52
N VAL A 67 16.07 11.40 -9.07
CA VAL A 67 16.58 12.64 -8.45
C VAL A 67 15.98 12.82 -7.06
N THR A 68 14.66 12.61 -6.90
CA THR A 68 14.00 12.64 -5.59
C THR A 68 14.63 11.63 -4.62
N GLY A 69 14.90 10.41 -5.07
CA GLY A 69 15.57 9.36 -4.30
C GLY A 69 16.94 9.78 -3.80
N ILE A 70 17.81 10.25 -4.71
CA ILE A 70 19.17 10.70 -4.37
C ILE A 70 19.14 11.88 -3.40
N LEU A 71 18.26 12.87 -3.65
CA LEU A 71 18.10 14.00 -2.75
C LEU A 71 17.56 13.58 -1.38
N SER A 72 16.66 12.58 -1.34
CA SER A 72 16.14 12.02 -0.09
C SER A 72 17.20 11.28 0.72
N VAL A 73 18.16 10.62 0.06
CA VAL A 73 19.35 10.06 0.75
C VAL A 73 20.15 11.17 1.44
N ALA A 74 20.41 12.28 0.73
CA ALA A 74 21.14 13.41 1.30
C ALA A 74 20.36 14.09 2.45
N ALA A 75 19.04 14.27 2.28
CA ALA A 75 18.17 14.81 3.32
C ALA A 75 18.13 13.91 4.55
N LEU A 76 18.01 12.60 4.38
CA LEU A 76 18.06 11.62 5.45
C LEU A 76 19.41 11.66 6.18
N ALA A 77 20.52 11.72 5.44
CA ALA A 77 21.85 11.83 6.03
C ALA A 77 21.98 13.10 6.88
N ALA A 78 21.50 14.24 6.39
CA ALA A 78 21.49 15.50 7.13
C ALA A 78 20.62 15.41 8.40
N VAL A 79 19.41 14.85 8.29
CA VAL A 79 18.51 14.65 9.44
C VAL A 79 19.18 13.79 10.49
N VAL A 80 19.72 12.63 10.12
CA VAL A 80 20.39 11.75 11.08
C VAL A 80 21.62 12.43 11.70
N HIS A 81 22.44 13.12 10.91
CA HIS A 81 23.65 13.79 11.41
C HIS A 81 23.33 14.90 12.41
N TYR A 82 22.42 15.81 12.08
CA TYR A 82 22.14 16.99 12.90
C TYR A 82 21.18 16.71 14.06
N PHE A 83 20.25 15.76 13.89
CA PHE A 83 19.21 15.50 14.89
C PHE A 83 19.61 14.42 15.90
N ILE A 84 20.41 13.44 15.46
CA ILE A 84 20.85 12.31 16.30
C ILE A 84 22.37 12.37 16.52
N GLY A 85 23.14 12.47 15.44
CA GLY A 85 24.58 12.23 15.40
C GLY A 85 24.89 10.82 14.91
N PHE A 86 25.81 10.67 13.95
CA PHE A 86 26.11 9.37 13.33
C PHE A 86 26.75 8.38 14.31
N ASP A 87 27.69 8.85 15.13
CA ASP A 87 28.44 8.01 16.07
C ASP A 87 27.76 7.90 17.44
N THR A 88 26.59 8.49 17.59
CA THR A 88 25.90 8.53 18.89
C THR A 88 25.31 7.16 19.21
N PRO A 89 25.74 6.52 20.32
CA PRO A 89 25.23 5.22 20.71
C PRO A 89 23.80 5.35 21.24
N ILE A 90 22.93 4.50 20.74
CA ILE A 90 21.53 4.40 21.12
C ILE A 90 21.26 2.95 21.51
N ASN A 91 20.52 2.77 22.60
CA ASN A 91 20.03 1.48 23.00
C ASN A 91 18.63 1.63 23.60
N TYR A 92 17.80 0.61 23.45
CA TYR A 92 16.48 0.51 24.08
C TYR A 92 16.25 -0.92 24.57
N ALA A 93 15.33 -1.08 25.52
CA ALA A 93 14.97 -2.39 26.03
C ALA A 93 14.32 -3.24 24.93
N GLY A 94 14.93 -4.37 24.58
CA GLY A 94 14.48 -5.26 23.49
C GLY A 94 15.18 -5.06 22.15
N ALA A 95 16.12 -4.11 22.04
CA ALA A 95 17.02 -4.05 20.90
C ALA A 95 17.95 -5.29 20.89
N PRO A 96 18.16 -5.96 19.74
CA PRO A 96 19.04 -7.13 19.66
C PRO A 96 20.52 -6.78 19.96
N GLN A 97 20.90 -5.53 19.70
CA GLN A 97 22.22 -4.98 20.00
C GLN A 97 22.16 -3.46 20.09
N ALA A 98 23.16 -2.84 20.73
CA ALA A 98 23.35 -1.40 20.68
C ALA A 98 23.63 -0.96 19.23
N PHE A 99 23.07 0.17 18.83
CA PHE A 99 23.21 0.71 17.47
C PHE A 99 23.52 2.20 17.52
N THR A 100 23.81 2.81 16.38
CA THR A 100 24.12 4.24 16.30
C THR A 100 23.19 4.97 15.33
N GLY A 101 23.28 6.29 15.28
CA GLY A 101 22.58 7.07 14.26
C GLY A 101 22.94 6.61 12.84
N LEU A 102 24.20 6.22 12.58
CA LEU A 102 24.62 5.67 11.29
C LEU A 102 23.87 4.37 10.94
N THR A 103 23.62 3.51 11.93
CA THR A 103 22.83 2.30 11.74
C THR A 103 21.38 2.63 11.36
N LEU A 104 20.79 3.67 11.95
CA LEU A 104 19.45 4.16 11.56
C LEU A 104 19.45 4.76 10.15
N PHE A 105 20.52 5.45 9.76
CA PHE A 105 20.71 5.91 8.38
C PHE A 105 20.70 4.74 7.39
N TYR A 106 21.43 3.66 7.69
CA TYR A 106 21.42 2.45 6.86
C TYR A 106 20.05 1.79 6.79
N CYS A 107 19.31 1.71 7.91
CA CYS A 107 17.92 1.24 7.88
C CYS A 107 17.06 2.13 6.96
N GLY A 108 17.26 3.44 7.02
CA GLY A 108 16.59 4.38 6.14
C GLY A 108 16.93 4.18 4.65
N LEU A 109 18.18 3.87 4.31
CA LEU A 109 18.58 3.48 2.95
C LEU A 109 17.92 2.18 2.50
N VAL A 110 17.80 1.19 3.39
CA VAL A 110 17.06 -0.04 3.09
C VAL A 110 15.61 0.26 2.73
N GLY A 111 14.93 1.18 3.44
CA GLY A 111 13.57 1.61 3.09
C GLY A 111 13.46 2.26 1.70
N LEU A 112 14.42 3.11 1.33
CA LEU A 112 14.49 3.69 -0.02
C LEU A 112 14.76 2.61 -1.08
N ALA A 113 15.63 1.65 -0.78
CA ALA A 113 15.93 0.52 -1.67
C ALA A 113 14.73 -0.41 -1.86
N VAL A 114 13.99 -0.71 -0.78
CA VAL A 114 12.72 -1.45 -0.83
C VAL A 114 11.73 -0.73 -1.74
N THR A 115 11.59 0.59 -1.59
CA THR A 115 10.72 1.41 -2.46
C THR A 115 11.12 1.29 -3.93
N ALA A 116 12.40 1.46 -4.24
CA ALA A 116 12.90 1.30 -5.61
C ALA A 116 12.65 -0.11 -6.16
N GLY A 117 12.85 -1.15 -5.34
CA GLY A 117 12.57 -2.54 -5.70
C GLY A 117 11.10 -2.76 -6.06
N PHE A 118 10.17 -2.26 -5.24
CA PHE A 118 8.73 -2.34 -5.52
C PHE A 118 8.36 -1.66 -6.84
N ILE A 119 8.94 -0.49 -7.10
CA ILE A 119 8.69 0.27 -8.33
C ILE A 119 9.15 -0.51 -9.56
N VAL A 120 10.39 -1.00 -9.56
CA VAL A 120 10.99 -1.76 -10.67
C VAL A 120 10.23 -3.05 -10.95
N VAL A 121 9.87 -3.79 -9.90
CA VAL A 121 9.16 -5.06 -10.04
C VAL A 121 7.74 -4.81 -10.57
N THR A 122 7.04 -3.82 -10.04
CA THR A 122 5.67 -3.53 -10.48
C THR A 122 5.65 -3.11 -11.94
N GLU A 123 6.58 -2.24 -12.37
CA GLU A 123 6.73 -1.88 -13.78
C GLU A 123 7.02 -3.09 -14.68
N TYR A 124 7.85 -4.04 -14.23
CA TYR A 124 8.12 -5.25 -15.01
C TYR A 124 6.85 -6.07 -15.27
N TYR A 125 5.94 -6.15 -14.29
CA TYR A 125 4.71 -6.92 -14.41
C TYR A 125 3.59 -6.19 -15.15
N THR A 126 3.55 -4.86 -15.14
CA THR A 126 2.48 -4.07 -15.77
C THR A 126 2.89 -3.28 -17.01
N GLY A 127 4.19 -3.14 -17.26
CA GLY A 127 4.71 -2.35 -18.37
C GLY A 127 4.53 -3.03 -19.73
N THR A 128 4.12 -2.25 -20.73
CA THR A 128 3.97 -2.72 -22.11
C THR A 128 5.31 -3.22 -22.68
N GLY A 129 5.26 -4.32 -23.43
CA GLY A 129 6.46 -4.92 -24.06
C GLY A 129 7.31 -5.77 -23.11
N LYS A 130 6.92 -5.93 -21.84
CA LYS A 130 7.53 -6.88 -20.90
C LYS A 130 6.89 -8.26 -21.03
N ARG A 131 7.64 -9.32 -20.67
CA ARG A 131 7.21 -10.73 -20.77
C ARG A 131 5.80 -10.97 -20.18
N PRO A 132 5.45 -10.47 -18.97
CA PRO A 132 4.16 -10.78 -18.37
C PRO A 132 2.98 -10.25 -19.20
N VAL A 133 2.99 -8.95 -19.54
CA VAL A 133 1.95 -8.31 -20.37
C VAL A 133 1.88 -8.91 -21.78
N VAL A 134 3.04 -9.14 -22.42
CA VAL A 134 3.09 -9.74 -23.76
C VAL A 134 2.50 -11.15 -23.76
N SER A 135 2.75 -11.94 -22.70
CA SER A 135 2.20 -13.29 -22.60
C SER A 135 0.66 -13.29 -22.51
N ILE A 136 0.07 -12.33 -21.79
CA ILE A 136 -1.38 -12.16 -21.67
C ILE A 136 -1.97 -11.75 -23.03
N ALA A 137 -1.34 -10.79 -23.71
CA ALA A 137 -1.77 -10.35 -25.03
C ALA A 137 -1.71 -11.47 -26.08
N GLN A 138 -0.67 -12.31 -26.05
CA GLN A 138 -0.54 -13.48 -26.91
C GLN A 138 -1.61 -14.54 -26.60
N ALA A 139 -1.94 -14.75 -25.33
CA ALA A 139 -3.00 -15.67 -24.94
C ALA A 139 -4.36 -15.30 -25.55
N SER A 140 -4.63 -14.00 -25.74
CA SER A 140 -5.86 -13.50 -26.38
C SER A 140 -6.09 -14.02 -27.81
N VAL A 141 -5.03 -14.45 -28.52
CA VAL A 141 -5.16 -15.06 -29.87
C VAL A 141 -5.96 -16.36 -29.83
N THR A 142 -5.93 -17.07 -28.69
CA THR A 142 -6.62 -18.35 -28.51
C THR A 142 -7.99 -18.22 -27.82
N GLY A 143 -8.38 -17.00 -27.40
CA GLY A 143 -9.70 -16.68 -26.86
C GLY A 143 -9.69 -16.06 -25.46
N HIS A 144 -10.89 -15.74 -24.95
CA HIS A 144 -11.05 -15.07 -23.65
C HIS A 144 -10.64 -15.95 -22.46
N GLY A 145 -10.90 -17.27 -22.52
CA GLY A 145 -10.59 -18.18 -21.41
C GLY A 145 -9.10 -18.31 -21.14
N THR A 146 -8.29 -18.45 -22.19
CA THR A 146 -6.83 -18.51 -22.08
C THR A 146 -6.23 -17.18 -21.65
N ASN A 147 -6.79 -16.04 -22.09
CA ASN A 147 -6.41 -14.72 -21.59
C ASN A 147 -6.64 -14.58 -20.07
N VAL A 148 -7.80 -15.03 -19.56
CA VAL A 148 -8.09 -15.00 -18.12
C VAL A 148 -7.16 -15.94 -17.33
N ILE A 149 -6.90 -17.15 -17.84
CA ILE A 149 -5.98 -18.09 -17.18
C ILE A 149 -4.57 -17.49 -17.11
N GLN A 150 -4.07 -16.95 -18.23
CA GLN A 150 -2.72 -16.40 -18.31
C GLN A 150 -2.55 -15.18 -17.38
N GLY A 151 -3.53 -14.27 -17.36
CA GLY A 151 -3.42 -13.11 -16.49
C GLY A 151 -3.56 -13.47 -15.01
N LEU A 152 -4.40 -14.44 -14.62
CA LEU A 152 -4.44 -14.94 -13.24
C LEU A 152 -3.10 -15.59 -12.84
N ALA A 153 -2.46 -16.34 -13.74
CA ALA A 153 -1.15 -16.92 -13.49
C ALA A 153 -0.07 -15.83 -13.27
N VAL A 154 -0.04 -14.81 -14.13
CA VAL A 154 0.84 -13.64 -13.97
C VAL A 154 0.54 -12.89 -12.67
N SER A 155 -0.74 -12.75 -12.32
CA SER A 155 -1.18 -12.12 -11.07
C SER A 155 -0.59 -12.84 -9.85
N MET A 156 -0.64 -14.18 -9.81
CA MET A 156 -0.05 -14.97 -8.73
C MET A 156 1.48 -14.94 -8.74
N GLU A 157 2.11 -14.97 -9.93
CA GLU A 157 3.57 -14.90 -10.07
C GLU A 157 4.12 -13.56 -9.51
N SER A 158 3.39 -12.46 -9.77
CA SER A 158 3.82 -11.09 -9.43
C SER A 158 4.08 -10.86 -7.94
N THR A 159 3.53 -11.72 -7.06
CA THR A 159 3.67 -11.55 -5.62
C THR A 159 5.01 -12.02 -5.05
N ALA A 160 5.73 -12.88 -5.78
CA ALA A 160 6.91 -13.56 -5.25
C ALA A 160 8.08 -12.59 -4.96
N ILE A 161 8.46 -11.77 -5.94
CA ILE A 161 9.60 -10.85 -5.78
C ILE A 161 9.31 -9.75 -4.77
N PRO A 162 8.13 -9.09 -4.77
CA PRO A 162 7.79 -8.11 -3.74
C PRO A 162 7.83 -8.68 -2.31
N ALA A 163 7.38 -9.93 -2.11
CA ALA A 163 7.48 -10.59 -0.81
C ALA A 163 8.94 -10.78 -0.38
N LEU A 164 9.83 -11.19 -1.29
CA LEU A 164 11.27 -11.30 -1.02
C LEU A 164 11.91 -9.94 -0.69
N ILE A 165 11.48 -8.86 -1.35
CA ILE A 165 11.93 -7.49 -1.05
C ILE A 165 11.53 -7.10 0.38
N ILE A 166 10.30 -7.41 0.81
CA ILE A 166 9.84 -7.20 2.19
C ILE A 166 10.71 -8.00 3.17
N VAL A 167 10.94 -9.29 2.90
CA VAL A 167 11.79 -10.15 3.75
C VAL A 167 13.20 -9.57 3.89
N PHE A 168 13.80 -9.12 2.79
CA PHE A 168 15.11 -8.46 2.82
C PHE A 168 15.08 -7.20 3.69
N GLY A 169 14.05 -6.35 3.53
CA GLY A 169 13.88 -5.14 4.33
C GLY A 169 13.75 -5.43 5.83
N ILE A 170 12.95 -6.44 6.20
CA ILE A 170 12.76 -6.87 7.58
C ILE A 170 14.07 -7.37 8.17
N VAL A 171 14.72 -8.37 7.54
CA VAL A 171 15.93 -8.99 8.07
C VAL A 171 17.07 -7.98 8.15
N GLY A 172 17.29 -7.20 7.08
CA GLY A 172 18.36 -6.22 7.02
C GLY A 172 18.24 -5.18 8.12
N CYS A 173 17.04 -4.61 8.33
CA CYS A 173 16.84 -3.60 9.37
C CYS A 173 16.77 -4.18 10.78
N TYR A 174 16.21 -5.38 10.95
CA TYR A 174 16.13 -6.03 12.25
C TYR A 174 17.52 -6.35 12.81
N LEU A 175 18.42 -6.86 11.98
CA LEU A 175 19.80 -7.14 12.39
C LEU A 175 20.57 -5.85 12.74
N LEU A 176 20.20 -4.71 12.13
CA LEU A 176 20.86 -3.44 12.36
C LEU A 176 20.36 -2.73 13.63
N ALA A 177 19.05 -2.50 13.76
CA ALA A 177 18.47 -1.71 14.86
C ALA A 177 17.16 -2.31 15.44
N GLY A 178 16.93 -3.60 15.24
CA GLY A 178 15.73 -4.30 15.71
C GLY A 178 14.45 -3.79 15.05
N LEU A 179 13.34 -3.89 15.78
CA LEU A 179 12.02 -3.45 15.32
C LEU A 179 11.98 -1.95 15.00
N PHE A 180 12.73 -1.13 15.76
CA PHE A 180 12.83 0.30 15.46
C PHE A 180 13.54 0.58 14.13
N GLY A 181 14.54 -0.23 13.75
CA GLY A 181 15.15 -0.16 12.42
C GLY A 181 14.14 -0.40 11.30
N ILE A 182 13.24 -1.39 11.45
CA ILE A 182 12.16 -1.66 10.51
C ILE A 182 11.20 -0.45 10.44
N ALA A 183 10.88 0.16 11.58
CA ALA A 183 10.03 1.35 11.64
C ALA A 183 10.64 2.54 10.89
N ILE A 184 11.95 2.77 11.04
CA ILE A 184 12.68 3.80 10.28
C ILE A 184 12.71 3.49 8.79
N ALA A 185 12.99 2.25 8.39
CA ALA A 185 12.93 1.86 6.98
C ALA A 185 11.53 2.06 6.38
N THR A 186 10.49 1.69 7.12
CA THR A 186 9.10 1.89 6.68
C THR A 186 8.78 3.39 6.55
N THR A 187 9.29 4.20 7.48
CA THR A 187 9.15 5.67 7.43
C THR A 187 9.88 6.26 6.22
N THR A 188 11.08 5.81 5.89
CA THR A 188 11.83 6.33 4.73
C THR A 188 11.28 5.84 3.41
N MET A 189 10.50 4.75 3.35
CA MET A 189 9.70 4.46 2.16
C MET A 189 8.77 5.64 1.83
N LEU A 190 8.26 6.34 2.84
CA LEU A 190 7.42 7.54 2.68
C LEU A 190 8.17 8.80 2.26
N ALA A 191 9.51 8.77 2.21
CA ALA A 191 10.31 9.91 1.73
C ALA A 191 9.92 10.33 0.31
N LEU A 192 9.54 9.36 -0.53
CA LEU A 192 9.17 9.61 -1.92
C LEU A 192 7.66 9.81 -2.13
N ALA A 193 6.87 9.87 -1.04
CA ALA A 193 5.42 9.89 -1.12
C ALA A 193 4.90 11.07 -1.97
N GLY A 194 5.48 12.26 -1.85
CA GLY A 194 5.07 13.43 -2.64
C GLY A 194 5.23 13.20 -4.15
N MET A 195 6.40 12.69 -4.57
CA MET A 195 6.66 12.36 -5.97
C MET A 195 5.78 11.20 -6.45
N ILE A 196 5.59 10.16 -5.64
CA ILE A 196 4.78 9.00 -6.01
C ILE A 196 3.31 9.39 -6.18
N VAL A 197 2.74 10.19 -5.27
CA VAL A 197 1.35 10.70 -5.42
C VAL A 197 1.21 11.56 -6.67
N ALA A 198 2.22 12.36 -7.04
CA ALA A 198 2.19 13.11 -8.29
C ALA A 198 2.17 12.19 -9.53
N LEU A 199 2.92 11.08 -9.51
CA LEU A 199 2.90 10.06 -10.57
C LEU A 199 1.56 9.31 -10.65
N ASP A 200 0.88 9.12 -9.52
CA ASP A 200 -0.44 8.50 -9.47
C ASP A 200 -1.49 9.41 -10.09
N ALA A 201 -1.46 10.71 -9.75
CA ALA A 201 -2.38 11.71 -10.28
C ALA A 201 -2.21 11.95 -11.80
N PHE A 202 -1.03 11.66 -12.36
CA PHE A 202 -0.78 11.76 -13.79
C PHE A 202 -1.74 10.88 -14.61
N GLY A 203 -1.98 9.63 -14.21
CA GLY A 203 -2.80 8.69 -14.98
C GLY A 203 -4.26 9.13 -15.17
N PRO A 204 -5.01 9.45 -14.10
CA PRO A 204 -6.38 9.95 -14.23
C PRO A 204 -6.49 11.27 -15.00
N VAL A 205 -5.46 12.13 -14.96
CA VAL A 205 -5.44 13.37 -15.74
C VAL A 205 -5.31 13.06 -17.23
N THR A 206 -4.45 12.10 -17.61
CA THR A 206 -4.24 11.71 -19.01
C THR A 206 -5.42 10.95 -19.59
N ASP A 207 -6.06 10.08 -18.80
CA ASP A 207 -7.29 9.36 -19.17
C ASP A 207 -8.43 10.36 -19.47
N ASN A 208 -8.68 11.29 -18.55
CA ASN A 208 -9.69 12.35 -18.75
C ASN A 208 -9.38 13.24 -19.95
N ALA A 209 -8.11 13.57 -20.19
CA ALA A 209 -7.70 14.34 -21.36
C ALA A 209 -8.04 13.59 -22.67
N GLY A 210 -7.77 12.27 -22.73
CA GLY A 210 -8.17 11.43 -23.85
C GLY A 210 -9.68 11.36 -24.04
N GLY A 211 -10.44 11.19 -22.95
CA GLY A 211 -11.91 11.22 -22.98
C GLY A 211 -12.48 12.53 -23.50
N ILE A 212 -11.94 13.67 -23.06
CA ILE A 212 -12.33 15.00 -23.56
C ILE A 212 -11.98 15.15 -25.04
N ALA A 213 -10.80 14.68 -25.47
CA ALA A 213 -10.41 14.76 -26.88
C ALA A 213 -11.36 13.99 -27.80
N GLU A 214 -11.77 12.77 -27.39
CA GLU A 214 -12.73 11.94 -28.12
C GLU A 214 -14.12 12.60 -28.15
N MET A 215 -14.62 13.04 -26.99
CA MET A 215 -15.96 13.66 -26.88
C MET A 215 -16.05 15.01 -27.60
N ALA A 216 -14.94 15.73 -27.75
CA ALA A 216 -14.86 17.01 -28.46
C ALA A 216 -14.60 16.84 -29.98
N GLY A 217 -14.38 15.62 -30.47
CA GLY A 217 -14.10 15.35 -31.88
C GLY A 217 -12.80 15.97 -32.37
N LEU A 218 -11.76 16.01 -31.52
CA LEU A 218 -10.45 16.53 -31.91
C LEU A 218 -9.73 15.59 -32.91
N ASP A 219 -8.68 16.11 -33.55
CA ASP A 219 -7.90 15.36 -34.53
C ASP A 219 -7.28 14.08 -33.94
N LYS A 220 -7.14 13.05 -34.78
CA LYS A 220 -6.60 11.73 -34.39
C LYS A 220 -5.20 11.80 -33.78
N ASP A 221 -4.39 12.78 -34.17
CA ASP A 221 -3.04 12.97 -33.62
C ASP A 221 -3.09 13.37 -32.13
N VAL A 222 -4.12 14.12 -31.72
CA VAL A 222 -4.36 14.43 -30.30
C VAL A 222 -4.69 13.14 -29.56
N ARG A 223 -5.55 12.28 -30.12
CA ARG A 223 -5.92 11.00 -29.53
C ARG A 223 -4.72 10.04 -29.41
N HIS A 224 -3.90 9.93 -30.46
CA HIS A 224 -2.67 9.15 -30.43
C HIS A 224 -1.71 9.60 -29.32
N THR A 225 -1.60 10.91 -29.11
CA THR A 225 -0.77 11.46 -28.02
C THR A 225 -1.36 11.14 -26.66
N THR A 226 -2.67 11.30 -26.46
CA THR A 226 -3.33 10.99 -25.19
C THR A 226 -3.33 9.50 -24.86
N ASP A 227 -3.46 8.61 -25.87
CA ASP A 227 -3.39 7.16 -25.66
C ASP A 227 -1.99 6.72 -25.21
N ALA A 228 -0.93 7.33 -25.77
CA ALA A 228 0.43 7.08 -25.32
C ALA A 228 0.66 7.55 -23.87
N LEU A 229 0.09 8.69 -23.50
CA LEU A 229 0.12 9.21 -22.12
C LEU A 229 -0.67 8.32 -21.15
N ASP A 230 -1.84 7.85 -21.56
CA ASP A 230 -2.70 6.97 -20.75
C ASP A 230 -2.08 5.59 -20.50
N ALA A 231 -1.46 4.99 -21.52
CA ALA A 231 -0.72 3.74 -21.35
C ALA A 231 0.40 3.84 -20.30
N VAL A 232 1.10 4.99 -20.28
CA VAL A 232 2.10 5.31 -19.25
C VAL A 232 1.42 5.51 -17.90
N GLY A 233 0.30 6.23 -17.86
CA GLY A 233 -0.54 6.45 -16.68
C GLY A 233 -1.02 5.17 -16.01
N ASN A 234 -1.39 4.14 -16.78
CA ASN A 234 -1.79 2.84 -16.25
C ASN A 234 -0.63 2.13 -15.54
N THR A 235 0.57 2.20 -16.11
CA THR A 235 1.78 1.65 -15.47
C THR A 235 2.13 2.44 -14.20
N THR A 236 2.08 3.77 -14.22
CA THR A 236 2.39 4.58 -13.02
C THR A 236 1.38 4.34 -11.91
N LYS A 237 0.09 4.20 -12.25
CA LYS A 237 -0.98 3.84 -11.31
C LYS A 237 -0.78 2.46 -10.67
N ALA A 238 -0.25 1.50 -11.41
CA ALA A 238 0.11 0.21 -10.83
C ALA A 238 1.30 0.34 -9.88
N VAL A 239 2.36 1.04 -10.31
CA VAL A 239 3.57 1.31 -9.51
C VAL A 239 3.24 2.00 -8.19
N THR A 240 2.37 3.01 -8.19
CA THR A 240 1.96 3.77 -7.01
C THR A 240 1.14 2.92 -6.04
N LYS A 241 0.24 2.07 -6.55
CA LYS A 241 -0.46 1.07 -5.75
C LYS A 241 0.49 0.03 -5.16
N GLY A 242 1.43 -0.49 -5.95
CA GLY A 242 2.44 -1.44 -5.48
C GLY A 242 3.27 -0.87 -4.34
N TYR A 243 3.68 0.39 -4.46
CA TYR A 243 4.33 1.14 -3.39
C TYR A 243 3.46 1.30 -2.14
N ALA A 244 2.19 1.68 -2.31
CA ALA A 244 1.25 1.83 -1.19
C ALA A 244 1.03 0.50 -0.46
N ILE A 245 0.96 -0.61 -1.18
CA ILE A 245 0.83 -1.96 -0.61
C ILE A 245 2.09 -2.38 0.13
N GLY A 246 3.27 -2.19 -0.46
CA GLY A 246 4.54 -2.53 0.20
C GLY A 246 4.76 -1.73 1.49
N SER A 247 4.50 -0.42 1.44
CA SER A 247 4.59 0.45 2.62
C SER A 247 3.53 0.14 3.67
N ALA A 248 2.30 -0.18 3.28
CA ALA A 248 1.25 -0.63 4.20
C ALA A 248 1.58 -1.98 4.85
N GLY A 249 2.17 -2.93 4.10
CA GLY A 249 2.57 -4.23 4.63
C GLY A 249 3.64 -4.12 5.73
N LEU A 250 4.70 -3.34 5.47
CA LEU A 250 5.72 -3.06 6.48
C LEU A 250 5.19 -2.18 7.63
N GLY A 251 4.35 -1.18 7.34
CA GLY A 251 3.69 -0.35 8.36
C GLY A 251 2.78 -1.14 9.28
N ALA A 252 2.06 -2.13 8.75
CA ALA A 252 1.24 -3.01 9.55
C ALA A 252 2.07 -3.95 10.44
N LEU A 253 3.26 -4.38 9.99
CA LEU A 253 4.20 -5.11 10.85
C LEU A 253 4.71 -4.22 12.01
N VAL A 254 4.99 -2.94 11.74
CA VAL A 254 5.38 -1.95 12.76
C VAL A 254 4.25 -1.72 13.75
N LEU A 255 3.00 -1.60 13.28
CA LEU A 255 1.82 -1.52 14.15
C LEU A 255 1.60 -2.79 14.96
N PHE A 256 1.87 -3.96 14.39
CA PHE A 256 1.81 -5.22 15.13
C PHE A 256 2.86 -5.26 16.25
N ALA A 257 4.08 -4.78 15.99
CA ALA A 257 5.09 -4.61 17.03
C ALA A 257 4.65 -3.61 18.11
N ALA A 258 3.97 -2.53 17.73
CA ALA A 258 3.40 -1.58 18.69
C ALA A 258 2.32 -2.25 19.55
N TYR A 259 1.42 -3.02 18.93
CA TYR A 259 0.39 -3.78 19.62
C TYR A 259 0.96 -4.75 20.66
N THR A 260 1.98 -5.54 20.31
CA THR A 260 2.57 -6.48 21.27
C THR A 260 3.30 -5.75 22.40
N SER A 261 3.99 -4.64 22.08
CA SER A 261 4.73 -3.84 23.07
C SER A 261 3.79 -3.11 24.03
N ASP A 262 2.67 -2.56 23.53
CA ASP A 262 1.64 -1.93 24.35
C ASP A 262 1.02 -2.93 25.32
N LEU A 263 0.69 -4.14 24.84
CA LEU A 263 0.11 -5.16 25.72
C LEU A 263 1.08 -5.59 26.82
N GLN A 264 2.37 -5.71 26.52
CA GLN A 264 3.39 -5.96 27.54
C GLN A 264 3.46 -4.79 28.55
N TYR A 265 3.47 -3.56 28.06
CA TYR A 265 3.52 -2.36 28.90
C TYR A 265 2.29 -2.25 29.81
N PHE A 266 1.08 -2.36 29.28
CA PHE A 266 -0.15 -2.23 30.04
C PHE A 266 -0.39 -3.42 30.98
N SER A 267 0.03 -4.63 30.61
CA SER A 267 0.02 -5.79 31.51
C SER A 267 0.96 -5.59 32.70
N ALA A 268 2.19 -5.10 32.46
CA ALA A 268 3.17 -4.85 33.51
C ALA A 268 2.81 -3.68 34.44
N ASN A 269 2.07 -2.69 33.94
CA ASN A 269 1.66 -1.48 34.68
C ASN A 269 0.15 -1.46 34.99
N ALA A 270 -0.49 -2.62 35.01
CA ALA A 270 -1.93 -2.71 35.22
C ALA A 270 -2.34 -2.17 36.59
N ALA A 271 -3.31 -1.26 36.62
CA ALA A 271 -3.92 -0.84 37.87
C ALA A 271 -4.78 -1.98 38.46
N PRO A 272 -4.87 -2.13 39.79
CA PRO A 272 -5.77 -3.11 40.40
C PRO A 272 -7.22 -2.91 39.95
N GLY A 273 -7.87 -3.99 39.54
CA GLY A 273 -9.21 -4.02 38.96
C GLY A 273 -9.28 -3.59 37.48
N SER A 274 -8.15 -3.28 36.84
CA SER A 274 -8.13 -2.91 35.42
C SER A 274 -8.23 -4.12 34.50
N PHE A 275 -8.64 -3.87 33.25
CA PHE A 275 -8.75 -4.90 32.23
C PHE A 275 -7.43 -5.65 31.94
N PHE A 276 -6.29 -5.04 32.25
CA PHE A 276 -4.96 -5.58 31.98
C PHE A 276 -4.36 -6.34 33.17
N GLU A 277 -5.03 -6.37 34.32
CA GLU A 277 -4.54 -7.05 35.51
C GLU A 277 -4.51 -8.57 35.29
N GLY A 278 -3.37 -9.20 35.61
CA GLY A 278 -3.22 -10.65 35.56
C GLY A 278 -3.11 -11.25 34.16
N LEU A 279 -2.93 -10.44 33.11
CA LEU A 279 -2.71 -10.93 31.74
C LEU A 279 -1.40 -11.73 31.58
N GLY A 280 -0.37 -11.39 32.35
CA GLY A 280 0.95 -12.01 32.22
C GLY A 280 1.66 -11.64 30.92
N GLU A 281 2.65 -12.44 30.53
CA GLU A 281 3.35 -12.30 29.25
C GLU A 281 2.55 -13.00 28.15
N LEU A 282 2.01 -12.21 27.21
CA LEU A 282 1.27 -12.74 26.07
C LEU A 282 2.24 -13.35 25.05
N THR A 283 2.04 -14.62 24.72
CA THR A 283 2.88 -15.33 23.74
C THR A 283 2.10 -15.64 22.48
N PHE A 284 2.59 -15.20 21.32
CA PHE A 284 1.99 -15.54 20.02
C PHE A 284 2.52 -16.87 19.50
N SER A 285 2.51 -17.91 20.35
CA SER A 285 3.01 -19.24 19.99
C SER A 285 2.07 -19.91 18.99
N LEU A 286 2.62 -20.49 17.92
CA LEU A 286 1.86 -21.31 16.98
C LEU A 286 1.32 -22.62 17.61
N SER A 287 1.80 -22.98 18.80
CA SER A 287 1.21 -24.07 19.60
C SER A 287 -0.10 -23.67 20.28
N SER A 288 -0.40 -22.37 20.41
CA SER A 288 -1.68 -21.89 20.94
C SER A 288 -2.77 -22.04 19.87
N PRO A 289 -3.88 -22.76 20.15
CA PRO A 289 -4.98 -22.88 19.19
C PRO A 289 -5.63 -21.51 18.88
N TRP A 290 -5.59 -20.57 19.81
CA TRP A 290 -6.14 -19.22 19.64
C TRP A 290 -5.38 -18.41 18.60
N VAL A 291 -4.05 -18.57 18.56
CA VAL A 291 -3.20 -17.96 17.54
C VAL A 291 -3.51 -18.55 16.16
N VAL A 292 -3.67 -19.87 16.05
CA VAL A 292 -4.03 -20.52 14.78
C VAL A 292 -5.40 -20.06 14.28
N ILE A 293 -6.40 -20.00 15.18
CA ILE A 293 -7.74 -19.48 14.87
C ILE A 293 -7.66 -18.03 14.37
N GLY A 294 -6.93 -17.18 15.10
CA GLY A 294 -6.70 -15.79 14.72
C GLY A 294 -6.08 -15.69 13.32
N LEU A 295 -5.00 -16.43 13.04
CA LEU A 295 -4.35 -16.44 11.73
C LEU A 295 -5.30 -16.84 10.59
N LEU A 296 -6.12 -17.87 10.79
CA LEU A 296 -7.08 -18.33 9.77
C LEU A 296 -8.20 -17.29 9.54
N ILE A 297 -8.73 -16.71 10.61
CA ILE A 297 -9.73 -15.64 10.52
C ILE A 297 -9.12 -14.40 9.87
N GLY A 298 -7.89 -14.04 10.21
CA GLY A 298 -7.20 -12.94 9.56
C GLY A 298 -6.99 -13.21 8.07
N GLY A 299 -6.57 -14.43 7.74
CA GLY A 299 -6.26 -14.87 6.39
C GLY A 299 -7.46 -14.84 5.42
N LEU A 300 -8.67 -15.09 5.91
CA LEU A 300 -9.86 -15.06 5.06
C LEU A 300 -10.38 -13.63 4.78
N LEU A 301 -10.05 -12.64 5.63
CA LEU A 301 -10.63 -11.29 5.52
C LEU A 301 -10.30 -10.60 4.19
N PRO A 302 -9.05 -10.61 3.67
CA PRO A 302 -8.76 -10.01 2.37
C PRO A 302 -9.52 -10.66 1.21
N TYR A 303 -9.67 -11.98 1.24
CA TYR A 303 -10.44 -12.71 0.22
C TYR A 303 -11.94 -12.39 0.30
N LEU A 304 -12.49 -12.34 1.50
CA LEU A 304 -13.90 -11.98 1.72
C LEU A 304 -14.16 -10.54 1.28
N PHE A 305 -13.29 -9.61 1.66
CA PHE A 305 -13.36 -8.20 1.23
C PHE A 305 -13.30 -8.09 -0.30
N GLY A 306 -12.33 -8.74 -0.93
CA GLY A 306 -12.19 -8.78 -2.39
C GLY A 306 -13.42 -9.37 -3.09
N GLY A 307 -13.95 -10.48 -2.58
CA GLY A 307 -15.15 -11.12 -3.13
C GLY A 307 -16.40 -10.24 -3.03
N MET A 308 -16.63 -9.59 -1.88
CA MET A 308 -17.74 -8.65 -1.73
C MET A 308 -17.58 -7.44 -2.65
N GLY A 309 -16.37 -6.88 -2.76
CA GLY A 309 -16.07 -5.76 -3.66
C GLY A 309 -16.30 -6.11 -5.13
N MET A 310 -15.80 -7.26 -5.60
CA MET A 310 -15.98 -7.71 -6.97
C MET A 310 -17.45 -7.96 -7.32
N THR A 311 -18.21 -8.59 -6.43
CA THR A 311 -19.64 -8.84 -6.67
C THR A 311 -20.47 -7.55 -6.65
N ALA A 312 -20.13 -6.59 -5.78
CA ALA A 312 -20.71 -5.24 -5.78
C ALA A 312 -20.49 -4.52 -7.10
N VAL A 313 -19.24 -4.48 -7.59
CA VAL A 313 -18.89 -3.88 -8.89
C VAL A 313 -19.63 -4.59 -10.02
N GLY A 314 -19.71 -5.92 -10.00
CA GLY A 314 -20.44 -6.69 -11.02
C GLY A 314 -21.92 -6.32 -11.12
N ARG A 315 -22.62 -6.20 -9.98
CA ARG A 315 -24.03 -5.76 -9.94
C ARG A 315 -24.19 -4.35 -10.50
N ALA A 316 -23.34 -3.42 -10.08
CA ALA A 316 -23.39 -2.04 -10.55
C ALA A 316 -23.13 -1.95 -12.06
N ALA A 317 -22.09 -2.63 -12.56
CA ALA A 317 -21.73 -2.66 -13.97
C ALA A 317 -22.86 -3.25 -14.84
N GLN A 318 -23.48 -4.35 -14.41
CA GLN A 318 -24.61 -4.94 -15.14
C GLN A 318 -25.77 -3.94 -15.29
N SER A 319 -26.11 -3.21 -14.23
CA SER A 319 -27.19 -2.21 -14.27
C SER A 319 -26.91 -1.08 -15.27
N VAL A 320 -25.64 -0.66 -15.41
CA VAL A 320 -25.24 0.35 -16.40
C VAL A 320 -25.32 -0.20 -17.81
N VAL A 321 -24.87 -1.44 -18.04
CA VAL A 321 -24.96 -2.07 -19.36
C VAL A 321 -26.41 -2.18 -19.82
N GLU A 322 -27.32 -2.57 -18.92
CA GLU A 322 -28.75 -2.65 -19.21
C GLU A 322 -29.35 -1.27 -19.53
N GLU A 323 -28.96 -0.23 -18.79
CA GLU A 323 -29.40 1.15 -19.06
C GLU A 323 -28.87 1.70 -20.39
N VAL A 324 -27.58 1.50 -20.69
CA VAL A 324 -27.01 1.91 -21.99
C VAL A 324 -27.71 1.21 -23.15
N ARG A 325 -27.95 -0.11 -23.03
CA ARG A 325 -28.70 -0.88 -24.02
C ARG A 325 -30.13 -0.38 -24.18
N ARG A 326 -30.80 -0.02 -23.08
CA ARG A 326 -32.14 0.56 -23.10
C ARG A 326 -32.15 1.86 -23.88
N GLN A 327 -31.24 2.80 -23.58
CA GLN A 327 -31.15 4.08 -24.26
C GLN A 327 -30.91 3.90 -25.77
N PHE A 328 -29.98 3.03 -26.18
CA PHE A 328 -29.74 2.76 -27.61
C PHE A 328 -30.94 2.13 -28.32
N ARG A 329 -31.66 1.22 -27.66
CA ARG A 329 -32.82 0.55 -28.25
C ARG A 329 -34.02 1.49 -28.37
N GLU A 330 -34.29 2.30 -27.35
CA GLU A 330 -35.46 3.18 -27.29
C GLU A 330 -35.24 4.50 -28.02
N ASN A 331 -33.99 4.93 -28.21
CA ASN A 331 -33.65 6.13 -28.95
C ASN A 331 -32.52 5.87 -29.97
N PRO A 332 -32.85 5.39 -31.18
CA PRO A 332 -31.87 5.13 -32.24
C PRO A 332 -31.09 6.38 -32.68
N GLY A 333 -31.61 7.58 -32.44
CA GLY A 333 -30.93 8.85 -32.74
C GLY A 333 -29.62 9.04 -31.97
N ILE A 334 -29.44 8.32 -30.86
CA ILE A 334 -28.18 8.31 -30.11
C ILE A 334 -27.05 7.66 -30.93
N MET A 335 -27.29 6.48 -31.50
CA MET A 335 -26.30 5.78 -32.33
C MET A 335 -26.02 6.51 -33.65
N GLN A 336 -26.96 7.35 -34.10
CA GLN A 336 -26.81 8.22 -35.27
C GLN A 336 -26.08 9.54 -34.94
N GLY A 337 -25.84 9.83 -33.65
CA GLY A 337 -25.23 11.07 -33.20
C GLY A 337 -26.14 12.30 -33.28
N THR A 338 -27.44 12.13 -33.54
CA THR A 338 -28.40 13.24 -33.67
C THR A 338 -29.04 13.63 -32.34
N VAL A 339 -29.02 12.73 -31.35
CA VAL A 339 -29.57 12.97 -30.00
C VAL A 339 -28.53 12.64 -28.94
N LYS A 340 -28.42 13.48 -27.91
CA LYS A 340 -27.53 13.24 -26.78
C LYS A 340 -28.09 12.13 -25.86
N PRO A 341 -27.25 11.18 -25.38
CA PRO A 341 -27.62 10.24 -24.33
C PRO A 341 -28.02 10.94 -23.02
N ASP A 342 -28.78 10.24 -22.18
CA ASP A 342 -29.03 10.67 -20.80
C ASP A 342 -27.88 10.18 -19.90
N TYR A 343 -26.84 11.02 -19.79
CA TYR A 343 -25.71 10.79 -18.89
C TYR A 343 -26.11 10.87 -17.42
N GLY A 344 -27.07 11.74 -17.08
CA GLY A 344 -27.48 11.99 -15.70
C GLY A 344 -28.07 10.74 -15.06
N ARG A 345 -28.85 9.97 -15.83
CA ARG A 345 -29.39 8.69 -15.39
C ARG A 345 -28.32 7.67 -15.04
N ALA A 346 -27.31 7.52 -15.90
CA ALA A 346 -26.20 6.58 -15.65
C ALA A 346 -25.40 6.97 -14.40
N VAL A 347 -25.14 8.27 -14.23
CA VAL A 347 -24.45 8.80 -13.03
C VAL A 347 -25.28 8.58 -11.76
N ASP A 348 -26.58 8.90 -11.77
CA ASP A 348 -27.48 8.70 -10.61
C ASP A 348 -27.54 7.23 -10.17
N MET A 349 -27.67 6.31 -11.13
CA MET A 349 -27.69 4.87 -10.86
C MET A 349 -26.38 4.39 -10.24
N LEU A 350 -25.23 4.73 -10.83
CA LEU A 350 -23.92 4.37 -10.31
C LEU A 350 -23.66 4.97 -8.93
N THR A 351 -24.06 6.22 -8.70
CA THR A 351 -23.86 6.90 -7.41
C THR A 351 -24.61 6.20 -6.29
N LYS A 352 -25.89 5.90 -6.52
CA LYS A 352 -26.73 5.18 -5.54
C LYS A 352 -26.21 3.78 -5.26
N ALA A 353 -25.79 3.06 -6.30
CA ALA A 353 -25.23 1.72 -6.15
C ALA A 353 -23.92 1.77 -5.35
N ALA A 354 -22.98 2.65 -5.71
CA ALA A 354 -21.69 2.78 -5.03
C ALA A 354 -21.84 3.10 -3.53
N ILE A 355 -22.69 4.07 -3.18
CA ILE A 355 -22.93 4.45 -1.77
C ILE A 355 -23.54 3.30 -0.97
N ARG A 356 -24.47 2.53 -1.56
CA ARG A 356 -25.09 1.40 -0.88
C ARG A 356 -24.13 0.23 -0.71
N GLU A 357 -23.41 -0.10 -1.77
CA GLU A 357 -22.58 -1.30 -1.85
C GLU A 357 -21.25 -1.14 -1.10
N MET A 358 -20.77 0.08 -0.84
CA MET A 358 -19.53 0.29 -0.08
C MET A 358 -19.67 -0.01 1.43
N VAL A 359 -20.88 0.08 2.00
CA VAL A 359 -21.07 0.02 3.45
C VAL A 359 -20.65 -1.33 4.02
N ILE A 360 -21.15 -2.43 3.46
CA ILE A 360 -20.90 -3.78 4.01
C ILE A 360 -19.41 -4.17 3.94
N PRO A 361 -18.72 -4.03 2.79
CA PRO A 361 -17.28 -4.31 2.73
C PRO A 361 -16.46 -3.44 3.69
N SER A 362 -16.78 -2.15 3.82
CA SER A 362 -16.06 -1.23 4.72
C SER A 362 -16.27 -1.53 6.21
N LEU A 363 -17.40 -2.12 6.60
CA LEU A 363 -17.62 -2.55 7.98
C LEU A 363 -16.76 -3.76 8.37
N LEU A 364 -16.38 -4.60 7.41
CA LEU A 364 -15.63 -5.83 7.68
C LEU A 364 -14.30 -5.58 8.44
N PRO A 365 -13.37 -4.71 7.97
CA PRO A 365 -12.12 -4.46 8.69
C PRO A 365 -12.30 -3.69 10.01
N VAL A 366 -13.40 -2.94 10.16
CA VAL A 366 -13.69 -2.17 11.39
C VAL A 366 -14.28 -3.05 12.48
N LEU A 367 -15.20 -3.95 12.11
CA LEU A 367 -15.91 -4.80 13.06
C LEU A 367 -15.17 -6.10 13.35
N SER A 368 -14.40 -6.66 12.41
CA SER A 368 -13.74 -7.96 12.63
C SER A 368 -12.81 -8.01 13.86
N PRO A 369 -12.00 -6.99 14.18
CA PRO A 369 -11.15 -7.02 15.38
C PRO A 369 -11.99 -7.00 16.66
N ILE A 370 -13.06 -6.19 16.67
CA ILE A 370 -13.98 -6.03 17.80
C ILE A 370 -14.75 -7.33 18.05
N VAL A 371 -15.36 -7.87 16.99
CA VAL A 371 -16.18 -9.09 17.06
C VAL A 371 -15.32 -10.27 17.49
N LEU A 372 -14.14 -10.47 16.87
CA LEU A 372 -13.26 -11.58 17.22
C LEU A 372 -12.84 -11.48 18.69
N PHE A 373 -12.42 -10.30 19.13
CA PHE A 373 -12.00 -10.07 20.51
C PHE A 373 -13.10 -10.44 21.50
N PHE A 374 -14.30 -9.88 21.36
CA PHE A 374 -15.38 -10.15 22.32
C PHE A 374 -15.87 -11.61 22.26
N VAL A 375 -15.95 -12.21 21.08
CA VAL A 375 -16.35 -13.62 20.96
C VAL A 375 -15.35 -14.53 21.69
N VAL A 376 -14.05 -14.35 21.44
CA VAL A 376 -13.01 -15.16 22.09
C VAL A 376 -12.93 -14.85 23.59
N TYR A 377 -13.13 -13.59 23.99
CA TYR A 377 -13.17 -13.18 25.39
C TYR A 377 -14.23 -13.94 26.20
N HIS A 378 -15.43 -14.11 25.64
CA HIS A 378 -16.50 -14.86 26.31
C HIS A 378 -16.22 -16.38 26.40
N ILE A 379 -15.37 -16.92 25.54
CA ILE A 379 -15.07 -18.35 25.47
C ILE A 379 -13.84 -18.71 26.31
N GLY A 380 -12.75 -17.96 26.15
CA GLY A 380 -11.42 -18.27 26.71
C GLY A 380 -10.87 -17.20 27.66
N GLY A 381 -11.54 -16.06 27.82
CA GLY A 381 -11.07 -14.94 28.62
C GLY A 381 -10.11 -14.00 27.87
N ALA A 382 -9.50 -13.08 28.62
CA ALA A 382 -8.74 -11.96 28.07
C ALA A 382 -7.48 -12.38 27.29
N VAL A 383 -6.69 -13.31 27.83
CA VAL A 383 -5.43 -13.77 27.21
C VAL A 383 -5.69 -14.38 25.83
N PRO A 384 -6.57 -15.39 25.67
CA PRO A 384 -6.96 -15.90 24.36
C PRO A 384 -7.50 -14.84 23.40
N ALA A 385 -8.26 -13.86 23.90
CA ALA A 385 -8.85 -12.81 23.07
C ALA A 385 -7.77 -11.92 22.44
N PHE A 386 -6.77 -11.49 23.22
CA PHE A 386 -5.65 -10.71 22.70
C PHE A 386 -4.72 -11.52 21.80
N GLU A 387 -4.47 -12.79 22.11
CA GLU A 387 -3.70 -13.69 21.26
C GLU A 387 -4.37 -13.87 19.89
N ALA A 388 -5.67 -14.20 19.88
CA ALA A 388 -6.41 -14.41 18.63
C ALA A 388 -6.54 -13.12 17.83
N LEU A 389 -6.74 -11.97 18.49
CA LEU A 389 -6.78 -10.65 17.85
C LEU A 389 -5.45 -10.30 17.19
N GLY A 390 -4.33 -10.41 17.91
CA GLY A 390 -3.01 -10.11 17.34
C GLY A 390 -2.64 -11.07 16.21
N ALA A 391 -3.00 -12.35 16.36
CA ALA A 391 -2.84 -13.34 15.30
C ALA A 391 -3.73 -13.07 14.08
N MET A 392 -4.94 -12.52 14.26
CA MET A 392 -5.78 -12.05 13.16
C MET A 392 -5.11 -10.91 12.40
N LEU A 393 -4.52 -9.93 13.09
CA LEU A 393 -3.76 -8.85 12.44
C LEU A 393 -2.63 -9.42 11.59
N LEU A 394 -1.84 -10.36 12.11
CA LEU A 394 -0.80 -11.06 11.34
C LEU A 394 -1.36 -11.81 10.12
N GLY A 395 -2.47 -12.54 10.29
CA GLY A 395 -3.12 -13.28 9.21
C GLY A 395 -3.57 -12.35 8.06
N VAL A 396 -4.15 -11.19 8.41
CA VAL A 396 -4.54 -10.15 7.45
C VAL A 396 -3.32 -9.58 6.73
N ILE A 397 -2.24 -9.29 7.46
CA ILE A 397 -1.00 -8.75 6.87
C ILE A 397 -0.43 -9.72 5.85
N VAL A 398 -0.21 -10.97 6.25
CA VAL A 398 0.41 -11.99 5.41
C VAL A 398 -0.41 -12.20 4.15
N THR A 399 -1.69 -12.55 4.28
CA THR A 399 -2.53 -12.86 3.10
C THR A 399 -2.89 -11.61 2.29
N GLY A 400 -3.12 -10.48 2.96
CA GLY A 400 -3.53 -9.22 2.33
C GLY A 400 -2.47 -8.66 1.39
N ILE A 401 -1.19 -8.77 1.74
CA ILE A 401 -0.09 -8.38 0.84
C ILE A 401 -0.15 -9.16 -0.47
N PHE A 402 -0.29 -10.50 -0.41
CA PHE A 402 -0.37 -11.33 -1.61
C PHE A 402 -1.61 -11.01 -2.45
N VAL A 403 -2.79 -10.93 -1.83
CA VAL A 403 -4.04 -10.61 -2.54
C VAL A 403 -3.95 -9.22 -3.19
N ALA A 404 -3.49 -8.21 -2.46
CA ALA A 404 -3.43 -6.83 -2.96
C ALA A 404 -2.44 -6.67 -4.12
N ILE A 405 -1.24 -7.26 -4.02
CA ILE A 405 -0.25 -7.24 -5.12
C ILE A 405 -0.80 -7.98 -6.33
N SER A 406 -1.36 -9.18 -6.11
CA SER A 406 -1.92 -10.00 -7.19
C SER A 406 -3.01 -9.25 -7.96
N MET A 407 -3.96 -8.62 -7.26
CA MET A 407 -5.02 -7.84 -7.90
C MET A 407 -4.49 -6.56 -8.58
N THR A 408 -3.44 -5.94 -8.04
CA THR A 408 -2.86 -4.71 -8.60
C THR A 408 -2.06 -4.99 -9.86
N SER A 409 -1.09 -5.89 -9.79
CA SER A 409 -0.21 -6.21 -10.92
C SER A 409 -0.94 -7.03 -11.97
N GLY A 410 -1.82 -7.95 -11.54
CA GLY A 410 -2.70 -8.69 -12.44
C GLY A 410 -3.63 -7.79 -13.25
N GLY A 411 -4.39 -6.95 -12.55
CA GLY A 411 -5.30 -5.99 -13.17
C GLY A 411 -4.61 -4.90 -13.99
N GLY A 412 -3.36 -4.56 -13.67
CA GLY A 412 -2.57 -3.63 -14.47
C GLY A 412 -1.86 -4.26 -15.68
N ALA A 413 -1.78 -5.60 -15.73
CA ALA A 413 -1.18 -6.33 -16.84
C ALA A 413 -2.20 -6.73 -17.92
N TRP A 414 -3.48 -6.86 -17.54
CA TRP A 414 -4.62 -6.90 -18.46
C TRP A 414 -4.97 -5.51 -18.96
#